data_AF-A0A453JC25-F1
#
_entry.id   AF-A0A453JC25-F1
#
_cell.length_a   1.000
_cell.length_b   1.000
_cell.length_c   1.000
_cell.angle_alpha   90.00
_cell.angle_beta   90.00
_cell.angle_gamma   90.00
#
_symmetry.space_group_name_H-M   'P 1'
#
loop_
_entity.id
_entity.type
_entity.pdbx_description
1 polymer ?
#
loop_
_entity_poly.entity_id
_entity_poly.type
_entity_poly.pdbx_seq_one_letter_code
_entity_poly.pdbx_strand_id
1 'polypeptide(L)'
;MIGNAALPSLFHGQPFRAGQSDKPGPGTVELSPHNTVHTWTGDIALTNVENMGTYYSAGRDPLFYPHHSNIDRLWEAWREVGATHGYRGHVDFTDPDWLDSSFLFYDEESRLVRITVGDVLDTEKLRYKFDGVGMPWLDARPPTTSNVSKNKALLKSVRFPLSLHKVVTVEVRRPQVLQSTQEKEAREEVLVIEGIETDGTEMVKFDIYVNAMEHEKVELSGRELAGSYMCLSHPRIDGTGKGMIVETSMRVALNELLEDLNADGNETVTVTLVPRHGKVKIRSLRIVYMVE
;
A
#
# COMPACT_ATOMS: atom_id res chain seq x y z
N MET A 1 6.76 -1.07 5.40
CA MET A 1 7.73 -0.75 6.48
C MET A 1 9.07 -0.26 5.95
N ILE A 2 9.77 -0.98 5.07
CA ILE A 2 11.07 -0.51 4.52
C ILE A 2 10.94 -0.28 3.02
N GLY A 3 11.15 -1.32 2.20
CA GLY A 3 11.30 -1.17 0.75
C GLY A 3 10.21 -0.37 0.04
N ASN A 4 8.92 -0.59 0.36
CA ASN A 4 7.82 0.18 -0.26
C ASN A 4 7.42 1.46 0.50
N ALA A 5 7.97 1.70 1.69
CA ALA A 5 7.56 2.79 2.58
C ALA A 5 8.68 3.83 2.76
N ALA A 6 9.44 4.08 1.69
CA ALA A 6 10.62 4.93 1.70
C ALA A 6 10.31 6.43 1.94
N LEU A 7 9.08 6.87 1.66
CA LEU A 7 8.60 8.23 1.83
C LEU A 7 7.33 8.28 2.70
N PRO A 8 7.04 9.41 3.37
CA PRO A 8 5.85 9.55 4.21
C PRO A 8 4.55 9.23 3.46
N SER A 9 4.38 9.67 2.21
CA SER A 9 3.16 9.38 1.44
C SER A 9 3.06 7.96 0.89
N LEU A 10 4.16 7.21 0.89
CA LEU A 10 4.13 5.77 0.63
C LEU A 10 3.77 4.99 1.90
N PHE A 11 4.13 5.49 3.08
CA PHE A 11 3.75 4.88 4.35
C PHE A 11 2.29 5.20 4.73
N HIS A 12 1.96 6.48 4.87
CA HIS A 12 0.68 7.01 5.35
C HIS A 12 -0.41 7.04 4.28
N GLY A 13 -0.02 7.11 3.01
CA GLY A 13 -0.94 7.28 1.88
C GLY A 13 -1.02 8.72 1.37
N GLN A 14 -1.97 8.94 0.46
CA GLN A 14 -2.07 10.18 -0.29
C GLN A 14 -2.93 11.24 0.39
N PRO A 15 -2.64 12.54 0.19
CA PRO A 15 -3.41 13.60 0.83
C PRO A 15 -4.90 13.53 0.51
N PHE A 16 -5.73 13.59 1.56
CA PHE A 16 -7.18 13.72 1.45
C PHE A 16 -7.61 15.01 2.15
N ARG A 17 -8.09 15.99 1.39
CA ARG A 17 -8.52 17.30 1.91
C ARG A 17 -10.01 17.54 1.66
N ALA A 18 -10.59 18.44 2.44
CA ALA A 18 -11.99 18.82 2.28
C ALA A 18 -12.31 19.25 0.83
N GLY A 19 -13.39 18.69 0.27
CA GLY A 19 -13.82 18.95 -1.10
C GLY A 19 -13.16 18.09 -2.17
N GLN A 20 -12.21 17.23 -1.82
CA GLN A 20 -11.63 16.25 -2.74
C GLN A 20 -12.46 14.96 -2.78
N SER A 21 -12.30 14.18 -3.85
CA SER A 21 -12.84 12.82 -3.92
C SER A 21 -12.19 11.94 -2.85
N ASP A 22 -12.97 11.02 -2.31
CA ASP A 22 -12.51 10.05 -1.33
C ASP A 22 -11.50 9.06 -1.95
N LYS A 23 -10.72 8.39 -1.09
CA LYS A 23 -9.79 7.31 -1.45
C LYS A 23 -8.65 7.73 -2.41
N PRO A 24 -7.88 8.80 -2.10
CA PRO A 24 -6.83 9.32 -3.00
C PRO A 24 -5.71 8.31 -3.29
N GLY A 25 -5.48 7.37 -2.39
CA GLY A 25 -4.50 6.29 -2.54
C GLY A 25 -4.01 5.84 -1.16
N PRO A 26 -4.23 4.57 -0.76
CA PRO A 26 -3.84 4.09 0.55
C PRO A 26 -2.32 4.02 0.72
N GLY A 27 -1.88 4.04 1.96
CA GLY A 27 -0.51 3.77 2.34
C GLY A 27 -0.16 2.28 2.22
N THR A 28 1.14 1.97 2.30
CA THR A 28 1.61 0.58 2.20
C THR A 28 1.04 -0.32 3.29
N VAL A 29 1.03 0.15 4.54
CA VAL A 29 0.57 -0.65 5.69
C VAL A 29 -0.93 -0.93 5.61
N GLU A 30 -1.73 0.05 5.14
CA GLU A 30 -3.17 -0.09 4.92
C GLU A 30 -3.47 -1.20 3.89
N LEU A 31 -2.72 -1.26 2.79
CA LEU A 31 -2.83 -2.33 1.79
C LEU A 31 -2.35 -3.68 2.33
N SER A 32 -1.16 -3.72 2.92
CA SER A 32 -0.56 -4.92 3.48
C SER A 32 0.42 -4.57 4.62
N PRO A 33 0.25 -5.11 5.83
CA PRO A 33 -0.57 -6.30 6.15
C PRO A 33 -2.02 -6.01 6.57
N HIS A 34 -2.44 -4.74 6.74
CA HIS A 34 -3.73 -4.40 7.37
C HIS A 34 -4.93 -5.08 6.68
N ASN A 35 -5.16 -4.83 5.38
CA ASN A 35 -6.28 -5.45 4.66
C ASN A 35 -6.17 -6.98 4.58
N THR A 36 -4.95 -7.52 4.64
CA THR A 36 -4.73 -8.97 4.60
C THR A 36 -5.25 -9.65 5.87
N VAL A 37 -4.98 -9.07 7.05
CA VAL A 37 -5.47 -9.60 8.32
C VAL A 37 -7.00 -9.49 8.41
N HIS A 38 -7.57 -8.34 8.02
CA HIS A 38 -9.02 -8.17 7.93
C HIS A 38 -9.69 -9.27 7.10
N THR A 39 -9.20 -9.45 5.86
CA THR A 39 -9.70 -10.47 4.94
C THR A 39 -9.56 -11.88 5.52
N TRP A 40 -8.41 -12.18 6.13
CA TRP A 40 -8.12 -13.53 6.64
C TRP A 40 -8.99 -13.89 7.84
N THR A 41 -9.31 -12.91 8.68
CA THR A 41 -10.11 -13.12 9.90
C THR A 41 -11.61 -13.11 9.66
N GLY A 42 -12.09 -12.40 8.63
CA GLY A 42 -13.52 -12.34 8.31
C GLY A 42 -14.13 -13.70 7.95
N ASP A 43 -15.42 -13.90 8.25
CA ASP A 43 -16.11 -15.17 8.01
C ASP A 43 -16.64 -15.24 6.58
N ILE A 44 -15.99 -16.03 5.74
CA ILE A 44 -16.37 -16.25 4.33
C ILE A 44 -17.74 -16.93 4.15
N ALA A 45 -18.35 -17.47 5.21
CA ALA A 45 -19.71 -17.98 5.17
C ALA A 45 -20.77 -16.87 5.21
N LEU A 46 -20.41 -15.67 5.64
CA LEU A 46 -21.29 -14.50 5.70
C LEU A 46 -21.23 -13.69 4.41
N THR A 47 -22.35 -13.06 4.04
CA THR A 47 -22.51 -12.38 2.74
C THR A 47 -21.47 -11.29 2.49
N ASN A 48 -21.07 -10.54 3.52
CA ASN A 48 -20.10 -9.45 3.38
C ASN A 48 -18.78 -9.75 4.09
N VAL A 49 -18.56 -11.02 4.46
CA VAL A 49 -17.35 -11.47 5.15
C VAL A 49 -17.21 -10.85 6.55
N GLU A 50 -18.34 -10.64 7.23
CA GLU A 50 -18.35 -10.09 8.59
C GLU A 50 -17.61 -10.98 9.61
N ASN A 51 -17.11 -10.47 10.71
CA ASN A 51 -17.00 -9.05 11.05
C ASN A 51 -15.74 -8.44 10.43
N MET A 52 -14.57 -9.04 10.67
CA MET A 52 -13.28 -8.45 10.31
C MET A 52 -13.07 -8.21 8.80
N GLY A 53 -13.76 -8.92 7.91
CA GLY A 53 -13.56 -8.79 6.46
C GLY A 53 -14.22 -7.57 5.81
N THR A 54 -14.99 -6.76 6.55
CA THR A 54 -15.63 -5.55 6.03
C THR A 54 -15.69 -4.43 7.07
N TYR A 55 -15.47 -3.18 6.64
CA TYR A 55 -15.24 -2.07 7.56
C TYR A 55 -16.43 -1.74 8.47
N TYR A 56 -17.68 -1.91 8.02
CA TYR A 56 -18.85 -1.53 8.83
C TYR A 56 -19.09 -2.44 10.04
N SER A 57 -18.55 -3.66 10.01
CA SER A 57 -18.74 -4.66 11.06
C SER A 57 -17.45 -5.04 11.77
N ALA A 58 -16.27 -4.71 11.23
CA ALA A 58 -14.97 -5.07 11.80
C ALA A 58 -14.86 -4.75 13.30
N GLY A 59 -15.25 -3.54 13.73
CA GLY A 59 -15.19 -3.12 15.14
C GLY A 59 -16.15 -3.87 16.10
N ARG A 60 -17.03 -4.74 15.58
CA ARG A 60 -17.87 -5.64 16.38
C ARG A 60 -17.11 -6.88 16.86
N ASP A 61 -16.00 -7.20 16.19
CA ASP A 61 -15.07 -8.23 16.64
C ASP A 61 -14.05 -7.60 17.60
N PRO A 62 -13.93 -8.06 18.85
CA PRO A 62 -12.91 -7.56 19.77
C PRO A 62 -11.48 -7.68 19.26
N LEU A 63 -11.19 -8.57 18.30
CA LEU A 63 -9.85 -8.71 17.70
C LEU A 63 -9.47 -7.51 16.81
N PHE A 64 -10.44 -6.68 16.38
CA PHE A 64 -10.19 -5.44 15.65
C PHE A 64 -9.21 -4.51 16.38
N TYR A 65 -9.42 -4.32 17.68
CA TYR A 65 -8.65 -3.37 18.49
C TYR A 65 -7.17 -3.79 18.68
N PRO A 66 -6.82 -5.04 19.06
CA PRO A 66 -5.42 -5.47 19.11
C PRO A 66 -4.76 -5.56 17.73
N HIS A 67 -5.52 -5.84 16.65
CA HIS A 67 -5.00 -5.72 15.28
C HIS A 67 -4.58 -4.27 15.00
N HIS A 68 -5.47 -3.30 15.22
CA HIS A 68 -5.16 -1.88 15.03
C HIS A 68 -4.12 -1.35 16.02
N SER A 69 -4.02 -1.91 17.22
CA SER A 69 -2.93 -1.60 18.16
C SER A 69 -1.57 -1.99 17.59
N ASN A 70 -1.45 -3.11 16.87
CA ASN A 70 -0.22 -3.45 16.18
C ASN A 70 0.01 -2.62 14.91
N ILE A 71 -1.05 -2.16 14.22
CA ILE A 71 -0.92 -1.20 13.12
C ILE A 71 -0.38 0.15 13.63
N ASP A 72 -0.87 0.63 14.78
CA ASP A 72 -0.34 1.81 15.48
C ASP A 72 1.13 1.60 15.86
N ARG A 73 1.48 0.43 16.40
CA ARG A 73 2.88 0.05 16.68
C ARG A 73 3.77 0.07 15.42
N LEU A 74 3.25 -0.31 14.26
CA LEU A 74 4.03 -0.28 13.03
C LEU A 74 4.43 1.16 12.66
N TRP A 75 3.60 2.15 12.95
CA TRP A 75 3.99 3.56 12.77
C TRP A 75 5.20 3.91 13.64
N GLU A 76 5.19 3.57 14.93
CA GLU A 76 6.35 3.78 15.82
C GLU A 76 7.59 3.06 15.29
N ALA A 77 7.44 1.79 14.89
CA ALA A 77 8.53 0.99 14.34
C ALA A 77 9.10 1.60 13.05
N TRP A 78 8.26 2.17 12.18
CA TRP A 78 8.71 2.84 10.95
C TRP A 78 9.61 4.04 11.26
N ARG A 79 9.20 4.87 12.23
CA ARG A 79 9.98 6.04 12.70
C ARG A 79 11.28 5.59 13.36
N GLU A 80 11.24 4.58 14.22
CA GLU A 80 12.42 4.02 14.90
C GLU A 80 13.44 3.47 13.90
N VAL A 81 12.98 2.71 12.90
CA VAL A 81 13.84 2.19 11.82
C VAL A 81 14.48 3.33 11.05
N GLY A 82 13.71 4.37 10.74
CA GLY A 82 14.18 5.57 10.09
C GLY A 82 15.30 6.26 10.84
N ALA A 83 15.07 6.54 12.13
CA ALA A 83 16.05 7.17 12.99
C ALA A 83 17.33 6.33 13.15
N THR A 84 17.18 5.01 13.26
CA THR A 84 18.30 4.08 13.52
C THR A 84 19.16 3.84 12.27
N HIS A 85 18.55 3.76 11.09
CA HIS A 85 19.23 3.45 9.82
C HIS A 85 19.51 4.69 8.95
N GLY A 86 19.03 5.87 9.37
CA GLY A 86 19.25 7.13 8.65
C GLY A 86 18.34 7.33 7.43
N TYR A 87 17.19 6.66 7.37
CA TYR A 87 16.23 6.84 6.26
C TYR A 87 15.50 8.17 6.41
N ARG A 88 15.79 9.12 5.52
CA ARG A 88 15.28 10.49 5.61
C ARG A 88 13.77 10.61 5.43
N GLY A 89 13.16 9.73 4.64
CA GLY A 89 11.72 9.74 4.39
C GLY A 89 10.88 9.06 5.47
N HIS A 90 11.50 8.52 6.53
CA HIS A 90 10.80 7.91 7.65
C HIS A 90 10.39 8.96 8.70
N VAL A 91 9.61 9.95 8.26
CA VAL A 91 9.19 11.10 9.05
C VAL A 91 7.70 11.37 8.89
N ASP A 92 7.06 11.96 9.88
CA ASP A 92 5.67 12.37 9.77
C ASP A 92 5.51 13.57 8.84
N PHE A 93 4.30 13.74 8.30
CA PHE A 93 4.01 14.92 7.50
C PHE A 93 4.08 16.18 8.36
N THR A 94 4.60 17.25 7.76
CA THR A 94 4.60 18.60 8.36
C THR A 94 3.55 19.51 7.72
N ASP A 95 2.74 18.98 6.81
CA ASP A 95 1.66 19.69 6.15
C ASP A 95 0.59 20.12 7.16
N PRO A 96 0.29 21.43 7.30
CA PRO A 96 -0.77 21.92 8.18
C PRO A 96 -2.14 21.29 7.89
N ASP A 97 -2.46 20.99 6.62
CA ASP A 97 -3.74 20.36 6.28
C ASP A 97 -3.87 18.97 6.91
N TRP A 98 -2.75 18.25 7.06
CA TRP A 98 -2.71 16.97 7.75
C TRP A 98 -2.73 17.16 9.27
N LEU A 99 -1.88 18.04 9.81
CA LEU A 99 -1.76 18.27 11.25
C LEU A 99 -3.06 18.80 11.87
N ASP A 100 -3.74 19.72 11.19
CA ASP A 100 -4.96 20.38 11.65
C ASP A 100 -6.23 19.59 11.30
N SER A 101 -6.11 18.47 10.58
CA SER A 101 -7.22 17.55 10.37
C SER A 101 -7.75 17.07 11.72
N SER A 102 -9.06 17.20 11.93
CA SER A 102 -9.68 16.94 13.23
C SER A 102 -10.79 15.90 13.18
N PHE A 103 -10.89 15.15 14.27
CA PHE A 103 -11.86 14.07 14.45
C PHE A 103 -12.62 14.26 15.76
N LEU A 104 -13.81 13.67 15.85
CA LEU A 104 -14.67 13.72 17.02
C LEU A 104 -14.81 12.32 17.62
N PHE A 105 -14.52 12.18 18.92
CA PHE A 105 -14.64 10.94 19.66
C PHE A 105 -15.44 11.17 20.96
N TYR A 106 -16.08 10.12 21.45
CA TYR A 106 -16.56 10.11 22.83
C TYR A 106 -15.44 9.62 23.75
N ASP A 107 -15.21 10.35 24.84
CA ASP A 107 -14.29 9.93 25.90
C ASP A 107 -14.95 8.94 26.88
N GLU A 108 -14.20 8.48 27.88
CA GLU A 108 -14.68 7.54 28.91
C GLU A 108 -15.82 8.11 29.79
N GLU A 109 -15.99 9.43 29.80
CA GLU A 109 -17.08 10.12 30.50
C GLU A 109 -18.28 10.43 29.56
N SER A 110 -18.28 9.88 28.34
CA SER A 110 -19.29 10.13 27.31
C SER A 110 -19.38 11.60 26.87
N ARG A 111 -18.29 12.35 26.98
CA ARG A 111 -18.19 13.71 26.44
C ARG A 111 -17.68 13.65 25.01
N LEU A 112 -18.25 14.48 24.13
CA LEU A 112 -17.78 14.62 22.76
C LEU A 112 -16.53 15.51 22.74
N VAL A 113 -15.39 14.95 22.36
CA VAL A 113 -14.09 15.63 22.32
C VAL A 113 -13.61 15.73 20.88
N ARG A 114 -13.02 16.88 20.54
CA ARG A 114 -12.30 17.08 19.27
C ARG A 114 -10.81 16.91 19.51
N ILE A 115 -10.16 16.13 18.67
CA ILE A 115 -8.69 16.01 18.60
C ILE A 115 -8.23 16.33 17.19
N THR A 116 -6.98 16.75 17.05
CA THR A 116 -6.28 16.90 15.77
C THR A 116 -5.27 15.77 15.56
N VAL A 117 -4.81 15.59 14.32
CA VAL A 117 -3.68 14.67 14.04
C VAL A 117 -2.42 15.12 14.77
N GLY A 118 -2.17 16.44 14.82
CA GLY A 118 -1.02 17.00 15.55
C GLY A 118 -1.00 16.66 17.04
N ASP A 119 -2.16 16.46 17.66
CA ASP A 119 -2.28 16.09 19.08
C ASP A 119 -1.80 14.65 19.38
N VAL A 120 -1.76 13.77 18.36
CA VAL A 120 -1.57 12.32 18.55
C VAL A 120 -0.24 11.77 18.01
N LEU A 121 0.67 12.62 17.55
CA LEU A 121 1.97 12.19 16.99
C LEU A 121 2.95 11.65 18.04
N ASP A 122 2.71 11.95 19.31
CA ASP A 122 3.59 11.65 20.44
C ASP A 122 2.85 10.76 21.45
N THR A 123 3.18 9.47 21.41
CA THR A 123 2.56 8.44 22.26
C THR A 123 2.85 8.67 23.75
N GLU A 124 3.97 9.32 24.10
CA GLU A 124 4.28 9.68 25.48
C GLU A 124 3.32 10.74 26.03
N LYS A 125 2.96 11.74 25.22
CA LYS A 125 1.90 12.72 25.58
C LYS A 125 0.54 12.08 25.73
N LEU A 126 0.27 11.02 24.96
CA LEU A 126 -0.93 10.18 25.08
C LEU A 126 -0.84 9.18 26.25
N ARG A 127 0.31 9.12 26.94
CA ARG A 127 0.56 8.30 28.14
C ARG A 127 0.49 6.80 27.88
N TYR A 128 0.88 6.35 26.70
CA TYR A 128 1.08 4.93 26.40
C TYR A 128 2.37 4.69 25.63
N LYS A 129 2.82 3.45 25.64
CA LYS A 129 3.94 2.97 24.83
C LYS A 129 3.78 1.49 24.54
N PHE A 130 4.45 1.01 23.52
CA PHE A 130 4.55 -0.41 23.23
C PHE A 130 5.72 -1.04 24.01
N ASP A 131 5.56 -2.31 24.35
CA ASP A 131 6.67 -3.10 24.88
C ASP A 131 7.76 -3.27 23.82
N GLY A 132 9.02 -3.29 24.27
CA GLY A 132 10.21 -3.44 23.44
C GLY A 132 10.37 -4.87 22.91
N VAL A 133 9.48 -5.29 22.03
CA VAL A 133 9.61 -6.54 21.28
C VAL A 133 10.43 -6.31 20.02
N GLY A 134 11.36 -7.22 19.72
CA GLY A 134 12.24 -7.11 18.56
C GLY A 134 11.49 -7.04 17.23
N MET A 135 12.18 -6.56 16.19
CA MET A 135 11.67 -6.47 14.82
C MET A 135 12.38 -7.51 13.93
N PRO A 136 11.96 -8.80 13.95
CA PRO A 136 12.65 -9.86 13.20
C PRO A 136 12.57 -9.69 11.67
N TRP A 137 11.73 -8.76 11.19
CA TRP A 137 11.57 -8.44 9.77
C TRP A 137 12.57 -7.40 9.25
N LEU A 138 13.41 -6.80 10.10
CA LEU A 138 14.38 -5.79 9.66
C LEU A 138 15.35 -6.34 8.60
N ASP A 139 15.85 -7.54 8.83
CA ASP A 139 16.80 -8.20 7.94
C ASP A 139 16.11 -9.11 6.91
N ALA A 140 14.78 -9.08 6.84
CA ALA A 140 13.98 -9.92 5.95
C ALA A 140 13.85 -9.34 4.53
N ARG A 141 14.95 -8.81 3.97
CA ARG A 141 14.99 -8.32 2.58
C ARG A 141 14.75 -9.50 1.63
N PRO A 142 13.72 -9.44 0.76
CA PRO A 142 13.40 -10.54 -0.15
C PRO A 142 14.57 -10.88 -1.10
N PRO A 143 14.95 -12.17 -1.26
CA PRO A 143 15.94 -12.57 -2.25
C PRO A 143 15.39 -12.49 -3.67
N THR A 144 16.26 -12.31 -4.66
CA THR A 144 15.88 -12.45 -6.08
C THR A 144 15.63 -13.91 -6.45
N THR A 145 14.65 -14.16 -7.31
CA THR A 145 14.35 -15.53 -7.75
C THR A 145 15.29 -15.95 -8.88
N SER A 146 15.93 -17.12 -8.74
CA SER A 146 16.79 -17.67 -9.79
C SER A 146 15.97 -18.07 -11.03
N ASN A 147 16.55 -17.90 -12.23
CA ASN A 147 15.95 -18.35 -13.51
C ASN A 147 14.63 -17.69 -13.92
N VAL A 148 14.29 -16.52 -13.37
CA VAL A 148 13.21 -15.69 -13.91
C VAL A 148 13.75 -14.93 -15.12
N SER A 149 13.23 -15.27 -16.30
CA SER A 149 13.67 -14.65 -17.54
C SER A 149 13.26 -13.17 -17.59
N LYS A 150 14.25 -12.31 -17.86
CA LYS A 150 14.05 -10.88 -18.18
C LYS A 150 13.72 -10.66 -19.67
N ASN A 151 13.61 -11.72 -20.49
CA ASN A 151 13.48 -11.58 -21.94
C ASN A 151 12.15 -10.92 -22.33
N LYS A 152 12.26 -9.77 -23.00
CA LYS A 152 11.14 -8.96 -23.51
C LYS A 152 10.55 -9.46 -24.83
N ALA A 153 10.91 -10.66 -25.27
CA ALA A 153 10.56 -11.14 -26.60
C ALA A 153 9.03 -11.28 -26.74
N LEU A 154 8.44 -10.41 -27.58
CA LEU A 154 7.00 -10.34 -27.92
C LEU A 154 6.04 -9.84 -26.83
N LEU A 155 6.36 -8.74 -26.15
CA LEU A 155 5.30 -7.99 -25.43
C LEU A 155 4.29 -7.41 -26.41
N LYS A 156 3.01 -7.75 -26.21
CA LYS A 156 1.90 -7.15 -26.97
C LYS A 156 1.61 -5.75 -26.41
N SER A 157 1.28 -4.81 -27.30
CA SER A 157 0.80 -3.50 -26.88
C SER A 157 -0.48 -3.64 -26.05
N VAL A 158 -0.50 -3.04 -24.87
CA VAL A 158 -1.66 -2.98 -23.97
C VAL A 158 -2.30 -1.60 -24.08
N ARG A 159 -3.62 -1.56 -24.22
CA ARG A 159 -4.39 -0.31 -24.25
C ARG A 159 -5.06 -0.09 -22.90
N PHE A 160 -5.05 1.16 -22.45
CA PHE A 160 -5.71 1.61 -21.24
C PHE A 160 -6.97 2.44 -21.58
N PRO A 161 -8.00 2.48 -20.71
CA PRO A 161 -8.12 1.71 -19.46
C PRO A 161 -8.24 0.20 -19.74
N LEU A 162 -7.66 -0.63 -18.88
CA LEU A 162 -7.67 -2.10 -19.03
C LEU A 162 -8.51 -2.75 -17.94
N SER A 163 -9.31 -3.76 -18.30
CA SER A 163 -9.98 -4.64 -17.33
C SER A 163 -9.10 -5.86 -17.04
N LEU A 164 -8.67 -6.03 -15.80
CA LEU A 164 -7.67 -7.04 -15.43
C LEU A 164 -8.36 -8.38 -15.11
N HIS A 165 -8.74 -9.12 -16.15
CA HIS A 165 -9.37 -10.45 -16.01
C HIS A 165 -8.38 -11.61 -16.12
N LYS A 166 -7.17 -11.34 -16.59
CA LYS A 166 -6.08 -12.29 -16.74
C LYS A 166 -4.76 -11.59 -16.48
N VAL A 167 -3.68 -12.37 -16.39
CA VAL A 167 -2.33 -11.85 -16.28
C VAL A 167 -2.03 -10.94 -17.47
N VAL A 168 -1.52 -9.73 -17.18
CA VAL A 168 -1.10 -8.76 -18.18
C VAL A 168 0.29 -8.24 -17.82
N THR A 169 1.21 -8.31 -18.77
CA THR A 169 2.52 -7.64 -18.65
C THR A 169 2.55 -6.40 -19.51
N VAL A 170 2.99 -5.29 -18.94
CA VAL A 170 3.14 -3.99 -19.60
C VAL A 170 4.60 -3.56 -19.50
N GLU A 171 5.18 -3.10 -20.60
CA GLU A 171 6.46 -2.38 -20.54
C GLU A 171 6.21 -0.93 -20.15
N VAL A 172 6.85 -0.46 -19.08
CA VAL A 172 6.71 0.89 -18.56
C VAL A 172 8.05 1.61 -18.73
N ARG A 173 8.01 2.76 -19.41
CA ARG A 173 9.19 3.60 -19.62
C ARG A 173 9.50 4.41 -18.36
N ARG A 174 10.76 4.43 -17.96
CA ARG A 174 11.25 5.27 -16.86
C ARG A 174 11.48 6.69 -17.39
N PRO A 175 11.09 7.75 -16.65
CA PRO A 175 11.30 9.14 -17.10
C PRO A 175 12.77 9.48 -17.33
N GLN A 176 13.63 8.98 -16.46
CA GLN A 176 15.08 9.11 -16.50
C GLN A 176 15.70 7.86 -15.87
N VAL A 177 16.96 7.57 -16.18
CA VAL A 177 17.74 6.58 -15.45
C VAL A 177 18.71 7.34 -14.55
N LEU A 178 18.56 7.23 -13.23
CA LEU A 178 19.47 7.86 -12.27
C LEU A 178 20.81 7.14 -12.26
N GLN A 179 21.91 7.91 -12.28
CA GLN A 179 23.26 7.36 -12.38
C GLN A 179 24.02 7.41 -11.05
N SER A 180 23.70 8.36 -10.18
CA SER A 180 24.41 8.54 -8.91
C SER A 180 23.60 8.08 -7.70
N THR A 181 24.30 7.59 -6.66
CA THR A 181 23.69 7.25 -5.37
C THR A 181 22.99 8.45 -4.75
N GLN A 182 23.58 9.65 -4.85
CA GLN A 182 23.01 10.87 -4.30
C GLN A 182 21.66 11.24 -4.92
N GLU A 183 21.48 11.01 -6.22
CA GLU A 183 20.17 11.24 -6.88
C GLU A 183 19.11 10.26 -6.38
N LYS A 184 19.48 8.99 -6.16
CA LYS A 184 18.57 7.96 -5.65
C LYS A 184 18.21 8.18 -4.17
N GLU A 185 19.13 8.69 -3.38
CA GLU A 185 18.84 9.08 -1.98
C GLU A 185 17.97 10.33 -1.89
N ALA A 186 18.04 11.22 -2.89
CA ALA A 186 17.26 12.46 -2.91
C ALA A 186 15.84 12.31 -3.50
N ARG A 187 15.57 11.23 -4.24
CA ARG A 187 14.29 11.01 -4.93
C ARG A 187 13.95 9.53 -4.96
N GLU A 188 12.70 9.20 -4.64
CA GLU A 188 12.19 7.84 -4.82
C GLU A 188 11.63 7.66 -6.23
N GLU A 189 12.08 6.64 -6.95
CA GLU A 189 11.43 6.21 -8.18
C GLU A 189 10.18 5.39 -7.82
N VAL A 190 9.01 5.78 -8.32
CA VAL A 190 7.73 5.21 -7.89
C VAL A 190 6.90 4.78 -9.09
N LEU A 191 6.49 3.51 -9.11
CA LEU A 191 5.44 3.01 -9.99
C LEU A 191 4.09 3.46 -9.44
N VAL A 192 3.33 4.18 -10.28
CA VAL A 192 1.97 4.64 -9.98
C VAL A 192 0.97 3.87 -10.84
N ILE A 193 0.04 3.21 -10.15
CA ILE A 193 -1.10 2.52 -10.73
C ILE A 193 -2.32 3.39 -10.47
N GLU A 194 -2.83 4.06 -11.51
CA GLU A 194 -3.87 5.08 -11.37
C GLU A 194 -5.23 4.60 -11.85
N GLY A 195 -6.28 5.16 -11.24
CA GLY A 195 -7.67 4.87 -11.59
C GLY A 195 -7.95 3.38 -11.48
N ILE A 196 -7.58 2.81 -10.32
CA ILE A 196 -7.97 1.47 -9.92
C ILE A 196 -9.45 1.55 -9.55
N GLU A 197 -10.31 1.08 -10.46
CA GLU A 197 -11.76 1.03 -10.29
C GLU A 197 -12.18 -0.38 -9.89
N THR A 198 -12.81 -0.52 -8.72
CA THR A 198 -13.31 -1.79 -8.20
C THR A 198 -14.78 -1.69 -7.79
N ASP A 199 -15.51 -2.79 -7.95
CA ASP A 199 -16.86 -2.92 -7.36
C ASP A 199 -16.72 -3.30 -5.89
N GLY A 200 -17.23 -2.47 -4.99
CA GLY A 200 -17.17 -2.70 -3.54
C GLY A 200 -18.07 -3.84 -3.03
N THR A 201 -18.70 -4.63 -3.90
CA THR A 201 -19.49 -5.81 -3.47
C THR A 201 -18.61 -6.95 -2.94
N GLU A 202 -17.38 -7.06 -3.42
CA GLU A 202 -16.45 -8.13 -3.08
C GLU A 202 -15.07 -7.56 -2.72
N MET A 203 -14.23 -8.39 -2.09
CA MET A 203 -12.81 -8.07 -1.96
C MET A 203 -12.19 -7.94 -3.36
N VAL A 204 -11.20 -7.07 -3.53
CA VAL A 204 -10.37 -7.09 -4.75
C VAL A 204 -8.90 -7.27 -4.38
N LYS A 205 -8.23 -8.18 -5.07
CA LYS A 205 -6.79 -8.41 -4.94
C LYS A 205 -6.13 -8.63 -6.30
N PHE A 206 -5.02 -7.96 -6.53
CA PHE A 206 -4.07 -8.32 -7.58
C PHE A 206 -2.63 -8.07 -7.12
N ASP A 207 -1.72 -8.91 -7.61
CA ASP A 207 -0.30 -8.79 -7.31
C ASP A 207 0.43 -8.06 -8.45
N ILE A 208 1.50 -7.36 -8.08
CA ILE A 208 2.33 -6.58 -8.99
C ILE A 208 3.74 -7.14 -8.94
N TYR A 209 4.21 -7.62 -10.09
CA TYR A 209 5.58 -8.06 -10.24
C TYR A 209 6.36 -7.11 -11.15
N VAL A 210 7.64 -6.89 -10.83
CA VAL A 210 8.56 -6.09 -11.65
C VAL A 210 9.65 -6.99 -12.21
N ASN A 211 9.91 -6.88 -13.51
CA ASN A 211 10.89 -7.68 -14.27
C ASN A 211 10.72 -9.21 -14.13
N ALA A 212 9.52 -9.68 -13.80
CA ALA A 212 9.13 -11.09 -13.82
C ALA A 212 7.95 -11.32 -14.77
N MET A 213 8.26 -11.65 -16.01
CA MET A 213 7.24 -12.09 -16.97
C MET A 213 6.77 -13.51 -16.65
N GLU A 214 7.68 -14.35 -16.17
CA GLU A 214 7.42 -15.70 -15.68
C GLU A 214 7.09 -15.66 -14.18
N HIS A 215 6.08 -14.88 -13.82
CA HIS A 215 5.73 -14.60 -12.42
C HIS A 215 5.39 -15.87 -11.63
N GLU A 216 4.99 -16.95 -12.30
CA GLU A 216 4.70 -18.25 -11.69
C GLU A 216 5.95 -18.94 -11.14
N LYS A 217 7.14 -18.55 -11.60
CA LYS A 217 8.42 -19.04 -11.06
C LYS A 217 8.87 -18.26 -9.83
N VAL A 218 8.33 -17.06 -9.61
CA VAL A 218 8.71 -16.19 -8.48
C VAL A 218 8.29 -16.86 -7.18
N GLU A 219 9.25 -17.03 -6.28
CA GLU A 219 8.99 -17.62 -4.97
C GLU A 219 8.10 -16.70 -4.12
N LEU A 220 7.46 -17.23 -3.07
CA LEU A 220 6.52 -16.46 -2.23
C LEU A 220 7.13 -15.20 -1.61
N SER A 221 8.45 -15.21 -1.39
CA SER A 221 9.25 -14.09 -0.90
C SER A 221 10.25 -13.61 -1.95
N GLY A 222 9.97 -13.81 -3.24
CA GLY A 222 10.82 -13.35 -4.33
C GLY A 222 10.75 -11.83 -4.46
N ARG A 223 11.91 -11.19 -4.62
CA ARG A 223 12.04 -9.74 -4.74
C ARG A 223 11.23 -9.15 -5.88
N GLU A 224 10.96 -9.95 -6.92
CA GLU A 224 10.17 -9.54 -8.06
C GLU A 224 8.71 -9.21 -7.70
N LEU A 225 8.16 -9.77 -6.60
CA LEU A 225 6.85 -9.39 -6.07
C LEU A 225 6.95 -8.01 -5.41
N ALA A 226 6.69 -6.98 -6.20
CA ALA A 226 6.87 -5.59 -5.81
C ALA A 226 5.77 -5.09 -4.86
N GLY A 227 4.57 -5.67 -4.93
CA GLY A 227 3.48 -5.35 -4.00
C GLY A 227 2.17 -6.05 -4.36
N SER A 228 1.17 -5.88 -3.51
CA SER A 228 -0.19 -6.36 -3.74
C SER A 228 -1.17 -5.24 -3.46
N TYR A 229 -2.08 -5.00 -4.39
CA TYR A 229 -3.28 -4.21 -4.11
C TYR A 229 -4.29 -5.11 -3.41
N MET A 230 -4.88 -4.63 -2.32
CA MET A 230 -5.97 -5.30 -1.63
C MET A 230 -6.98 -4.27 -1.15
N CYS A 231 -8.25 -4.49 -1.48
CA CYS A 231 -9.37 -3.67 -1.02
C CYS A 231 -10.42 -4.59 -0.40
N LEU A 232 -10.87 -4.27 0.81
CA LEU A 232 -11.98 -4.99 1.45
C LEU A 232 -13.31 -4.71 0.72
N SER A 233 -14.31 -5.53 1.01
CA SER A 233 -15.67 -5.27 0.55
C SER A 233 -16.22 -4.00 1.21
N HIS A 234 -16.88 -3.16 0.40
CA HIS A 234 -17.58 -1.94 0.76
C HIS A 234 -19.03 -1.99 0.24
N PRO A 235 -19.85 -2.93 0.74
CA PRO A 235 -21.24 -3.03 0.33
C PRO A 235 -22.00 -1.77 0.74
N ARG A 236 -22.93 -1.30 -0.10
CA ARG A 236 -23.86 -0.25 0.33
C ARG A 236 -24.79 -0.82 1.39
N ILE A 237 -24.94 -0.09 2.49
CA ILE A 237 -25.88 -0.40 3.57
C ILE A 237 -27.27 0.20 3.24
N ASP A 238 -27.69 0.13 1.98
CA ASP A 238 -28.99 0.61 1.49
C ASP A 238 -29.93 -0.55 1.08
N GLY A 239 -29.50 -1.80 1.29
CA GLY A 239 -30.26 -3.01 0.94
C GLY A 239 -30.32 -3.31 -0.56
N THR A 240 -29.64 -2.54 -1.42
CA THR A 240 -29.66 -2.76 -2.87
C THR A 240 -28.74 -3.89 -3.35
N GLY A 241 -27.88 -4.41 -2.47
CA GLY A 241 -26.86 -5.40 -2.82
C GLY A 241 -25.77 -4.88 -3.76
N LYS A 242 -25.69 -3.55 -3.97
CA LYS A 242 -24.65 -2.91 -4.78
C LYS A 242 -23.48 -2.46 -3.92
N GLY A 243 -22.28 -2.51 -4.48
CA GLY A 243 -21.07 -1.97 -3.87
C GLY A 243 -20.99 -0.45 -4.05
N MET A 244 -20.17 0.20 -3.23
CA MET A 244 -19.60 1.49 -3.64
C MET A 244 -18.56 1.25 -4.73
N ILE A 245 -18.62 2.01 -5.81
CA ILE A 245 -17.50 2.03 -6.77
C ILE A 245 -16.35 2.72 -6.04
N VAL A 246 -15.22 2.02 -5.95
CA VAL A 246 -13.99 2.57 -5.41
C VAL A 246 -13.11 2.93 -6.59
N GLU A 247 -12.77 4.22 -6.73
CA GLU A 247 -11.70 4.67 -7.61
C GLU A 247 -10.53 5.13 -6.74
N THR A 248 -9.36 4.56 -6.94
CA THR A 248 -8.17 4.90 -6.15
C THR A 248 -6.88 4.78 -6.96
N SER A 249 -5.73 4.94 -6.28
CA SER A 249 -4.40 4.69 -6.84
C SER A 249 -3.57 3.85 -5.90
N MET A 250 -2.56 3.15 -6.43
CA MET A 250 -1.55 2.46 -5.64
C MET A 250 -0.17 2.91 -6.08
N ARG A 251 0.77 2.98 -5.12
CA ARG A 251 2.17 3.32 -5.38
C ARG A 251 3.10 2.23 -4.86
N VAL A 252 4.17 2.00 -5.61
CA VAL A 252 5.20 1.01 -5.30
C VAL A 252 6.56 1.68 -5.48
N ALA A 253 7.38 1.67 -4.44
CA ALA A 253 8.74 2.20 -4.48
C ALA A 253 9.62 1.28 -5.32
N LEU A 254 10.54 1.85 -6.08
CA LEU A 254 11.33 1.12 -7.07
C LEU A 254 12.83 1.21 -6.83
N ASN A 255 13.37 2.14 -6.05
CA ASN A 255 14.82 2.34 -5.96
C ASN A 255 15.55 1.06 -5.53
N GLU A 256 15.28 0.56 -4.32
CA GLU A 256 15.89 -0.68 -3.83
C GLU A 256 15.50 -1.91 -4.67
N LEU A 257 14.29 -1.90 -5.24
CA LEU A 257 13.78 -2.99 -6.05
C LEU A 257 14.57 -3.14 -7.36
N LEU A 258 14.84 -2.04 -8.05
CA LEU A 258 15.59 -2.03 -9.30
C LEU A 258 17.07 -2.31 -9.08
N GLU A 259 17.63 -1.88 -7.94
CA GLU A 259 18.97 -2.26 -7.52
C GLU A 259 19.09 -3.78 -7.34
N ASP A 260 18.21 -4.39 -6.54
CA ASP A 260 18.24 -5.84 -6.28
C ASP A 260 18.05 -6.65 -7.55
N LEU A 261 17.14 -6.20 -8.42
CA LEU A 261 16.88 -6.85 -9.70
C LEU A 261 17.96 -6.57 -10.76
N ASN A 262 19.02 -5.82 -10.42
CA ASN A 262 20.07 -5.40 -11.36
C ASN A 262 19.47 -4.78 -12.64
N ALA A 263 18.56 -3.83 -12.45
CA ALA A 263 17.77 -3.18 -13.50
C ALA A 263 17.91 -1.65 -13.51
N ASP A 264 18.78 -1.10 -12.66
CA ASP A 264 19.04 0.33 -12.56
C ASP A 264 19.41 0.99 -13.89
N GLY A 265 20.16 0.29 -14.77
CA GLY A 265 20.57 0.82 -16.07
C GLY A 265 19.49 0.76 -17.16
N ASN A 266 18.35 0.11 -16.90
CA ASN A 266 17.36 -0.17 -17.93
C ASN A 266 16.48 1.05 -18.18
N GLU A 267 16.27 1.48 -19.43
CA GLU A 267 15.35 2.59 -19.75
C GLU A 267 13.87 2.26 -19.51
N THR A 268 13.54 0.96 -19.51
CA THR A 268 12.18 0.46 -19.30
C THR A 268 12.20 -0.78 -18.43
N VAL A 269 11.10 -0.99 -17.69
CA VAL A 269 10.87 -2.15 -16.84
C VAL A 269 9.60 -2.86 -17.28
N THR A 270 9.48 -4.16 -17.02
CA THR A 270 8.22 -4.87 -17.23
C THR A 270 7.45 -4.95 -15.93
N VAL A 271 6.16 -4.63 -15.98
CA VAL A 271 5.23 -4.73 -14.85
C VAL A 271 4.20 -5.79 -15.19
N THR A 272 4.19 -6.88 -14.45
CA THR A 272 3.21 -7.97 -14.59
C THR A 272 2.14 -7.83 -13.51
N LEU A 273 0.90 -7.60 -13.94
CA LEU A 273 -0.28 -7.51 -13.09
C LEU A 273 -0.99 -8.87 -13.08
N VAL A 274 -1.15 -9.46 -11.90
CA VAL A 274 -1.71 -10.80 -11.71
C VAL A 274 -3.01 -10.68 -10.91
N PRO A 275 -4.20 -10.77 -11.55
CA PRO A 275 -5.46 -10.75 -10.80
C PRO A 275 -5.56 -11.99 -9.92
N ARG A 276 -5.97 -11.81 -8.66
CA ARG A 276 -6.17 -12.89 -7.69
C ARG A 276 -7.63 -13.05 -7.30
N HIS A 277 -8.34 -11.95 -7.11
CA HIS A 277 -9.75 -11.96 -6.74
C HIS A 277 -10.43 -10.65 -7.11
N GLY A 278 -11.72 -10.73 -7.42
CA GLY A 278 -12.55 -9.60 -7.80
C GLY A 278 -12.22 -9.00 -9.16
N LYS A 279 -13.09 -8.09 -9.61
CA LYS A 279 -12.93 -7.38 -10.88
C LYS A 279 -12.31 -6.00 -10.65
N VAL A 280 -11.30 -5.68 -11.46
CA VAL A 280 -10.63 -4.39 -11.41
C VAL A 280 -10.44 -3.84 -12.82
N LYS A 281 -10.65 -2.53 -12.98
CA LYS A 281 -10.16 -1.77 -14.13
C LYS A 281 -9.04 -0.86 -13.68
N ILE A 282 -8.05 -0.66 -14.54
CA ILE A 282 -6.90 0.20 -14.28
C ILE A 282 -6.84 1.24 -15.40
N ARG A 283 -6.77 2.52 -15.03
CA ARG A 283 -6.74 3.63 -15.98
C ARG A 283 -5.36 3.86 -16.59
N SER A 284 -4.28 3.72 -15.83
CA SER A 284 -2.93 3.87 -16.37
C SER A 284 -1.85 3.34 -15.44
N LEU A 285 -0.69 3.02 -16.01
CA LEU A 285 0.56 2.75 -15.31
C LEU A 285 1.60 3.78 -15.75
N ARG A 286 2.33 4.37 -14.80
CA ARG A 286 3.48 5.23 -15.09
C ARG A 286 4.51 5.17 -13.97
N ILE A 287 5.74 5.56 -14.28
CA ILE A 287 6.80 5.76 -13.29
C ILE A 287 7.05 7.26 -13.13
N VAL A 288 7.20 7.71 -11.90
CA VAL A 288 7.50 9.11 -11.54
C VAL A 288 8.63 9.16 -10.52
N TYR A 289 9.26 10.32 -10.37
CA TYR A 289 10.15 10.60 -9.24
C TYR A 289 9.39 11.42 -8.18
N MET A 290 9.49 11.00 -6.93
CA MET A 290 8.89 11.69 -5.79
C MET A 290 9.98 12.23 -4.85
N VAL A 291 9.70 13.39 -4.25
CA VAL A 291 10.55 14.07 -3.27
C VAL A 291 9.63 14.60 -2.19
N GLU A 292 9.93 14.27 -0.94
CA GLU A 292 9.15 14.66 0.24
C GLU A 292 10.09 15.03 1.39
#